data_AF-A0A537WKQ8-F1
#
_entry.id   AF-A0A537WKQ8-F1
#
_cell.length_a   1.000
_cell.length_b   1.000
_cell.length_c   1.000
_cell.angle_alpha   90.00
_cell.angle_beta   90.00
_cell.angle_gamma   90.00
#
_symmetry.space_group_name_H-M   'P 1'
#
loop_
_entity.id
_entity.type
_entity.pdbx_description
1 polymer ?
#
loop_
_entity_poly.entity_id
_entity_poly.type
_entity_poly.pdbx_seq_one_letter_code
_entity_poly.pdbx_strand_id
1 'polypeptide(L)'
;ASMGLVFFVAGLLQAGSSIVSGRLASRIGLLNTMVFTHLPSNALLALVPFMPTLGWAVAVLLARYALSQMDVPARQAYVVAMVDPEERTAAAAFTNTARYVTRPFGALGAGALMEQVALGSPFVVAGVLKIAYDVLIYATFRKVPLPKERAAASLAEATTPLPAPPA
;
A
#
# COMPACT_ATOMS: atom_id res chain seq x y z
N ALA A 1 11.91 20.34 17.36
CA ALA A 1 12.47 20.12 16.01
C ALA A 1 11.82 21.12 15.06
N SER A 2 12.56 21.72 14.14
CA SER A 2 11.94 22.52 13.08
C SER A 2 11.13 21.59 12.16
N MET A 3 9.99 22.06 11.66
CA MET A 3 9.15 21.28 10.73
C MET A 3 9.95 20.83 9.49
N GLY A 4 10.91 21.64 9.05
CA GLY A 4 11.83 21.27 7.96
C GLY A 4 12.63 19.99 8.23
N LEU A 5 13.16 19.81 9.45
CA LEU A 5 13.88 18.58 9.81
C LEU A 5 12.95 17.36 9.81
N VAL A 6 11.73 17.51 10.33
CA VAL A 6 10.74 16.42 10.34
C VAL A 6 10.40 16.00 8.90
N PHE A 7 10.14 16.96 8.01
CA PHE A 7 9.85 16.66 6.61
C PHE A 7 11.06 16.08 5.86
N PHE A 8 12.27 16.54 6.15
CA PHE A 8 13.50 15.98 5.58
C PHE A 8 13.66 14.49 5.95
N VAL A 9 13.56 14.15 7.23
CA VAL A 9 13.67 12.77 7.71
C VAL A 9 12.51 11.92 7.17
N ALA A 10 11.29 12.45 7.18
CA ALA A 10 10.14 11.78 6.57
C ALA A 10 10.38 11.49 5.07
N GLY A 11 10.97 12.43 4.33
CA GLY A 11 11.34 12.25 2.92
C GLY A 11 12.36 11.12 2.72
N LEU A 12 13.42 11.09 3.54
CA LEU A 12 14.43 10.03 3.49
C LEU A 12 13.83 8.65 3.79
N LEU A 13 13.01 8.54 4.83
CA LEU A 13 12.32 7.29 5.19
C LEU A 13 11.39 6.83 4.07
N GLN A 14 10.64 7.74 3.46
CA GLN A 14 9.76 7.47 2.33
C GLN A 14 10.52 6.99 1.08
N ALA A 15 11.66 7.61 0.77
CA ALA A 15 12.52 7.19 -0.33
C ALA A 15 13.10 5.78 -0.10
N GLY A 16 13.66 5.53 1.09
CA GLY A 16 14.16 4.22 1.49
C GLY A 16 13.07 3.14 1.45
N SER A 17 11.89 3.47 1.97
CA SER A 17 10.69 2.61 1.96
C SER A 17 10.31 2.21 0.52
N SER A 18 10.28 3.17 -0.41
CA SER A 18 10.01 2.89 -1.83
C SER A 18 11.02 1.94 -2.47
N ILE A 19 12.31 2.10 -2.18
CA ILE A 19 13.39 1.24 -2.71
C ILE A 19 13.27 -0.19 -2.18
N VAL A 20 12.95 -0.35 -0.89
CA VAL A 20 12.82 -1.66 -0.24
C VAL A 20 11.65 -2.46 -0.81
N SER A 21 10.59 -1.79 -1.28
CA SER A 21 9.38 -2.44 -1.79
C SER A 21 9.64 -3.52 -2.84
N GLY A 22 10.51 -3.27 -3.82
CA GLY A 22 10.82 -4.26 -4.86
C GLY A 22 11.44 -5.55 -4.31
N ARG A 23 12.31 -5.42 -3.29
CA ARG A 23 12.94 -6.58 -2.61
C ARG A 23 11.94 -7.35 -1.73
N LEU A 24 10.97 -6.65 -1.14
CA LEU A 24 9.95 -7.29 -0.34
C LEU A 24 8.93 -8.00 -1.24
N ALA A 25 8.52 -7.35 -2.33
CA ALA A 25 7.62 -7.88 -3.34
C ALA A 25 8.13 -9.17 -3.99
N SER A 26 9.44 -9.28 -4.24
CA SER A 26 10.01 -10.52 -4.78
C SER A 26 10.02 -11.68 -3.78
N ARG A 27 9.94 -11.39 -2.47
CA ARG A 27 9.96 -12.42 -1.41
C ARG A 27 8.57 -12.88 -0.99
N ILE A 28 7.65 -11.94 -0.79
CA ILE A 28 6.32 -12.24 -0.23
C ILE A 28 5.19 -11.95 -1.21
N GLY A 29 5.47 -11.44 -2.40
CA GLY A 29 4.49 -11.09 -3.42
C GLY A 29 4.04 -9.62 -3.37
N LEU A 30 3.49 -9.13 -4.49
CA LEU A 30 3.08 -7.73 -4.67
C LEU A 30 1.90 -7.34 -3.76
N LEU A 31 0.85 -8.16 -3.73
CA LEU A 31 -0.34 -7.91 -2.91
C LEU A 31 0.01 -7.89 -1.42
N ASN A 32 0.76 -8.90 -0.95
CA ASN A 32 1.19 -9.00 0.45
C ASN A 32 2.11 -7.85 0.84
N THR A 33 3.04 -7.46 -0.04
CA THR A 33 3.90 -6.29 0.20
C THR A 33 3.08 -5.03 0.36
N MET A 34 2.11 -4.79 -0.53
CA MET A 34 1.23 -3.64 -0.41
C MET A 34 0.45 -3.66 0.91
N VAL A 35 -0.22 -4.76 1.25
CA VAL A 35 -1.14 -4.83 2.40
C VAL A 35 -0.38 -4.88 3.73
N PHE A 36 0.64 -5.73 3.87
CA PHE A 36 1.31 -5.95 5.16
C PHE A 36 2.27 -4.84 5.56
N THR A 37 2.66 -3.95 4.65
CA THR A 37 3.37 -2.71 5.02
C THR A 37 2.39 -1.58 5.31
N HIS A 38 1.26 -1.53 4.62
CA HIS A 38 0.30 -0.45 4.73
C HIS A 38 -0.59 -0.58 5.97
N LEU A 39 -1.03 -1.78 6.33
CA LEU A 39 -1.80 -2.03 7.56
C LEU A 39 -1.13 -1.50 8.85
N PRO A 40 0.10 -1.92 9.20
CA PRO A 40 0.78 -1.40 10.39
C PRO A 40 1.09 0.11 10.26
N SER A 41 1.39 0.60 9.06
CA SER A 41 1.58 2.03 8.79
C SER A 41 0.31 2.84 9.10
N ASN A 42 -0.86 2.34 8.74
CA ASN A 42 -2.14 3.01 8.96
C ASN A 42 -2.61 2.90 10.42
N ALA A 43 -2.25 1.84 11.14
CA ALA A 43 -2.40 1.77 12.58
C ALA A 43 -1.54 2.84 13.28
N LEU A 44 -0.27 2.98 12.88
CA LEU A 44 0.60 4.06 13.39
C LEU A 44 0.02 5.45 13.08
N LEU A 45 -0.56 5.65 11.89
CA LEU A 45 -1.23 6.91 11.55
C LEU A 45 -2.37 7.22 12.52
N ALA A 46 -3.25 6.26 12.78
CA ALA A 46 -4.36 6.43 13.70
C ALA A 46 -3.91 6.68 15.15
N LEU A 47 -2.74 6.19 15.54
CA LEU A 47 -2.17 6.36 16.88
C LEU A 47 -1.58 7.75 17.15
N VAL A 48 -1.20 8.51 16.11
CA VAL A 48 -0.56 9.83 16.24
C VAL A 48 -1.25 10.78 17.24
N PRO A 49 -2.58 11.02 17.18
CA PRO A 49 -3.23 11.99 18.06
C PRO A 49 -3.35 11.52 19.51
N PHE A 50 -3.07 10.25 19.81
CA PHE A 50 -3.10 9.69 21.16
C PHE A 50 -1.72 9.72 21.84
N MET A 51 -0.69 10.25 21.16
CA MET A 51 0.65 10.32 21.74
C MET A 51 0.74 11.40 22.82
N PRO A 52 1.37 11.11 23.97
CA PRO A 52 1.32 11.98 25.15
C PRO A 52 2.15 13.26 24.98
N THR A 53 3.08 13.28 24.02
CA THR A 53 3.90 14.46 23.72
C THR A 53 4.11 14.60 22.22
N LEU A 54 4.45 15.81 21.79
CA LEU A 54 4.83 16.09 20.40
C LEU A 54 5.99 15.19 19.93
N GLY A 55 6.96 14.93 20.80
CA GLY A 55 8.10 14.05 20.48
C GLY A 55 7.63 12.64 20.11
N TRP A 56 6.72 12.07 20.89
CA TRP A 56 6.13 10.76 20.60
C TRP A 56 5.25 10.78 19.34
N ALA A 57 4.46 11.83 19.12
CA ALA A 57 3.67 12.00 17.90
C ALA A 57 4.56 12.00 16.64
N VAL A 58 5.66 12.75 16.67
CA VAL A 58 6.65 12.79 15.59
C VAL A 58 7.32 11.43 15.41
N ALA A 59 7.73 10.76 16.50
CA ALA A 59 8.37 9.45 16.41
C ALA A 59 7.45 8.40 15.76
N VAL A 60 6.18 8.34 16.16
CA VAL A 60 5.16 7.45 15.55
C VAL A 60 4.92 7.81 14.09
N LEU A 61 4.85 9.10 13.76
CA LEU A 61 4.67 9.57 12.39
C LEU A 61 5.87 9.21 11.49
N LEU A 62 7.10 9.30 12.01
CA LEU A 62 8.31 8.88 11.29
C LEU A 62 8.36 7.35 11.12
N ALA A 63 8.02 6.59 12.16
CA ALA A 63 7.91 5.13 12.05
C ALA A 63 6.89 4.72 10.97
N ARG A 64 5.75 5.42 10.90
CA ARG A 64 4.78 5.26 9.81
C ARG A 64 5.44 5.48 8.45
N TYR A 65 6.23 6.53 8.27
CA TYR A 65 6.86 6.88 6.99
C TYR A 65 7.86 5.83 6.48
N ALA A 66 8.52 5.10 7.39
CA ALA A 66 9.41 3.99 7.03
C ALA A 66 8.67 2.83 6.32
N LEU A 67 7.36 2.69 6.54
CA LEU A 67 6.53 1.63 5.98
C LEU A 67 5.62 2.13 4.84
N SER A 68 5.19 3.39 4.92
CA SER A 68 4.03 3.88 4.16
C SER A 68 4.18 3.97 2.65
N GLN A 69 5.41 3.91 2.10
CA GLN A 69 5.63 4.09 0.66
C GLN A 69 5.93 2.80 -0.09
N MET A 70 6.00 1.66 0.62
CA MET A 70 6.16 0.38 -0.05
C MET A 70 4.96 0.02 -0.93
N ASP A 71 3.77 0.55 -0.60
CA ASP A 71 2.52 0.30 -1.30
C ASP A 71 2.52 0.90 -2.73
N VAL A 72 3.21 2.02 -2.95
CA VAL A 72 3.21 2.74 -4.23
C VAL A 72 3.78 1.87 -5.37
N PRO A 73 5.07 1.48 -5.36
CA PRO A 73 5.63 0.65 -6.42
C PRO A 73 4.99 -0.75 -6.48
N ALA A 74 4.63 -1.35 -5.32
CA ALA A 74 3.98 -2.66 -5.29
C ALA A 74 2.61 -2.64 -5.98
N ARG A 75 1.77 -1.63 -5.71
CA ARG A 75 0.46 -1.47 -6.33
C ARG A 75 0.56 -1.19 -7.83
N GLN A 76 1.50 -0.35 -8.25
CA GLN A 76 1.70 -0.06 -9.67
C GLN A 76 2.11 -1.34 -10.43
N ALA A 77 3.04 -2.12 -9.87
CA ALA A 77 3.42 -3.40 -10.45
C ALA A 77 2.27 -4.43 -10.40
N TYR A 78 1.42 -4.42 -9.36
CA TYR A 78 0.26 -5.29 -9.25
C TYR A 78 -0.77 -5.00 -10.35
N VAL A 79 -1.13 -3.73 -10.56
CA VAL A 79 -2.06 -3.31 -11.63
C VAL A 79 -1.54 -3.72 -13.00
N VAL A 80 -0.26 -3.46 -13.28
CA VAL A 80 0.39 -3.84 -14.55
C VAL A 80 0.43 -5.35 -14.76
N ALA A 81 0.57 -6.12 -13.67
CA ALA A 81 0.53 -7.57 -13.72
C ALA A 81 -0.88 -8.12 -13.92
N MET A 82 -1.95 -7.35 -13.68
CA MET A 82 -3.33 -7.82 -13.79
C MET A 82 -4.01 -7.58 -15.12
N VAL A 83 -3.35 -6.83 -16.01
CA VAL A 83 -3.90 -6.44 -17.30
C VAL A 83 -2.99 -6.89 -18.44
N ASP A 84 -3.58 -7.02 -19.63
CA ASP A 84 -2.83 -7.38 -20.83
C ASP A 84 -1.84 -6.26 -21.23
N PRO A 85 -0.73 -6.59 -21.93
CA PRO A 85 0.31 -5.62 -22.25
C PRO A 85 -0.19 -4.33 -22.91
N GLU A 86 -1.14 -4.46 -23.84
CA GLU A 86 -1.81 -3.36 -24.55
C GLU A 86 -2.68 -2.48 -23.65
N GLU A 87 -3.19 -2.99 -22.53
CA GLU A 87 -4.09 -2.28 -21.62
C GLU A 87 -3.36 -1.53 -20.49
N ARG A 88 -2.06 -1.79 -20.28
CA ARG A 88 -1.27 -1.25 -19.15
C ARG A 88 -1.32 0.27 -19.06
N THR A 89 -1.24 0.96 -20.19
CA THR A 89 -1.32 2.43 -20.25
C THR A 89 -2.70 2.91 -19.80
N ALA A 90 -3.77 2.28 -20.27
CA ALA A 90 -5.13 2.62 -19.89
C ALA A 90 -5.40 2.34 -18.39
N ALA A 91 -4.93 1.20 -17.88
CA ALA A 91 -5.05 0.85 -16.47
C ALA A 91 -4.30 1.83 -15.55
N ALA A 92 -3.08 2.23 -15.94
CA ALA A 92 -2.31 3.25 -15.22
C ALA A 92 -3.01 4.62 -15.28
N ALA A 93 -3.56 5.01 -16.43
CA ALA A 93 -4.29 6.27 -16.58
C ALA A 93 -5.56 6.31 -15.73
N PHE A 94 -6.34 5.22 -15.71
CA PHE A 94 -7.56 5.10 -14.92
C PHE A 94 -7.28 5.22 -13.42
N THR A 95 -6.32 4.44 -12.92
CA THR A 95 -5.94 4.44 -11.50
C THR A 95 -5.34 5.77 -11.05
N ASN A 96 -4.52 6.42 -11.89
CA ASN A 96 -3.97 7.74 -11.60
C ASN A 96 -5.05 8.83 -11.62
N THR A 97 -5.98 8.80 -12.58
CA THR A 97 -7.10 9.75 -12.65
C THR A 97 -7.92 9.68 -11.36
N ALA A 98 -8.33 8.47 -10.94
CA ALA A 98 -9.06 8.28 -9.69
C ALA A 98 -8.32 8.86 -8.48
N ARG A 99 -6.99 8.64 -8.40
CA ARG A 99 -6.14 9.17 -7.33
C ARG A 99 -6.11 10.71 -7.33
N TYR A 100 -5.96 11.34 -8.49
CA TYR A 100 -5.83 12.79 -8.59
C TYR A 100 -7.17 13.51 -8.40
N VAL A 101 -8.26 12.94 -8.89
CA VAL A 101 -9.62 13.48 -8.66
C VAL A 101 -9.99 13.43 -7.19
N THR A 102 -9.61 12.37 -6.47
CA THR A 102 -9.97 12.20 -5.04
C THR A 102 -9.13 13.08 -4.10
N ARG A 103 -7.88 13.39 -4.49
CA ARG A 103 -6.89 14.08 -3.62
C ARG A 103 -7.37 15.40 -2.99
N PRO A 104 -7.97 16.35 -3.75
CA PRO A 104 -8.44 17.63 -3.20
C PRO A 104 -9.49 17.45 -2.10
N PHE A 105 -10.39 16.48 -2.26
CA PHE A 105 -11.43 16.18 -1.26
C PHE A 105 -10.84 15.68 0.06
N GLY A 106 -9.67 15.03 0.02
CA GLY A 106 -8.96 14.63 1.24
C GLY A 106 -8.54 15.82 2.10
N ALA A 107 -8.01 16.90 1.48
CA ALA A 107 -7.61 18.11 2.22
C ALA A 107 -8.83 18.87 2.76
N LEU A 108 -9.89 19.01 1.95
CA LEU A 108 -11.14 19.64 2.38
C LEU A 108 -11.80 18.87 3.53
N GLY A 109 -11.89 17.55 3.41
CA GLY A 109 -12.44 16.68 4.46
C GLY A 109 -11.60 16.71 5.74
N ALA A 110 -10.27 16.75 5.63
CA ALA A 110 -9.40 16.90 6.80
C ALA A 110 -9.63 18.24 7.52
N GLY A 111 -9.79 19.35 6.78
CA GLY A 111 -10.12 20.65 7.36
C GLY A 111 -11.44 20.63 8.13
N ALA A 112 -12.50 20.12 7.50
CA ALA A 112 -13.81 20.00 8.14
C ALA A 112 -13.78 19.12 9.41
N LEU A 113 -13.04 18.01 9.37
CA LEU A 113 -12.84 17.13 10.53
C LEU A 113 -12.11 17.84 11.68
N MET A 114 -11.07 18.63 11.37
CA MET A 114 -10.35 19.40 12.37
C MET A 114 -11.21 20.48 13.01
N GLU A 115 -12.06 21.15 12.23
CA GLU A 115 -12.94 22.23 12.67
C GLU A 115 -14.13 21.71 13.49
N GLN A 116 -14.77 20.63 13.04
CA GLN A 116 -16.05 20.17 13.59
C GLN A 116 -15.93 19.01 14.59
N VAL A 117 -14.82 18.27 14.58
CA VAL A 117 -14.66 17.05 15.41
C VAL A 117 -13.51 17.20 16.39
N ALA A 118 -12.27 17.24 15.88
CA ALA A 118 -11.06 17.42 16.68
C ALA A 118 -9.83 17.57 15.77
N LEU A 119 -8.81 18.30 16.22
CA LEU A 119 -7.53 18.43 15.50
C LEU A 119 -6.90 17.07 15.10
N GLY A 120 -7.05 16.05 15.95
CA GLY A 120 -6.52 14.71 15.70
C GLY A 120 -7.39 13.82 14.82
N SER A 121 -8.64 14.21 14.54
CA SER A 121 -9.61 13.33 13.86
C SER A 121 -9.24 12.94 12.43
N PRO A 122 -8.54 13.76 11.59
CA PRO A 122 -8.13 13.31 10.26
C PRO A 122 -7.18 12.11 10.31
N PHE A 123 -6.33 12.02 11.34
CA PHE A 123 -5.41 10.90 11.52
C PHE A 123 -6.15 9.59 11.77
N VAL A 124 -7.14 9.62 12.66
CA VAL A 124 -7.96 8.44 13.00
C VAL A 124 -8.81 8.02 11.81
N VAL A 125 -9.55 8.95 11.20
CA VAL A 125 -10.42 8.67 10.06
C VAL A 125 -9.61 8.13 8.88
N ALA A 126 -8.49 8.77 8.54
CA ALA A 126 -7.64 8.30 7.44
C ALA A 126 -7.00 6.93 7.74
N GLY A 127 -6.57 6.69 8.98
CA GLY A 127 -6.01 5.40 9.40
C GLY A 127 -7.02 4.28 9.28
N VAL A 128 -8.23 4.47 9.84
CA VAL A 128 -9.33 3.49 9.78
C VAL A 128 -9.77 3.23 8.36
N LEU A 129 -10.01 4.28 7.56
CA LEU A 129 -10.43 4.14 6.17
C LEU A 129 -9.41 3.34 5.34
N LYS A 130 -8.12 3.61 5.53
CA LYS A 130 -7.06 2.88 4.82
C LYS A 130 -6.92 1.45 5.30
N ILE A 131 -7.06 1.17 6.60
CA ILE A 131 -7.09 -0.20 7.11
C ILE A 131 -8.25 -0.98 6.48
N ALA A 132 -9.45 -0.39 6.44
CA ALA A 132 -10.61 -1.01 5.80
C ALA A 132 -10.35 -1.31 4.32
N TYR A 133 -9.73 -0.38 3.58
CA TYR A 133 -9.30 -0.59 2.21
C TYR A 133 -8.29 -1.75 2.07
N ASP A 134 -7.27 -1.80 2.92
CA ASP A 134 -6.24 -2.84 2.89
C ASP A 134 -6.85 -4.24 3.13
N VAL A 135 -7.76 -4.34 4.11
CA VAL A 135 -8.50 -5.58 4.41
C VAL A 135 -9.38 -5.99 3.23
N LEU A 136 -10.13 -5.03 2.65
CA LEU A 136 -11.03 -5.30 1.53
C LEU A 136 -10.27 -5.77 0.28
N ILE A 137 -9.17 -5.08 -0.07
CA ILE A 137 -8.32 -5.50 -1.18
C ILE A 137 -7.72 -6.88 -0.92
N TYR A 138 -7.20 -7.13 0.28
CA TYR A 138 -6.61 -8.42 0.59
C TYR A 138 -7.65 -9.54 0.48
N ALA A 139 -8.83 -9.36 1.08
CA ALA A 139 -9.91 -10.34 1.02
C ALA A 139 -10.35 -10.63 -0.42
N THR A 140 -10.43 -9.60 -1.26
CA THR A 140 -10.88 -9.71 -2.66
C THR A 140 -9.83 -10.38 -3.54
N PHE A 141 -8.55 -10.02 -3.38
CA PHE A 141 -7.51 -10.35 -4.35
C PHE A 141 -6.54 -11.45 -3.91
N ARG A 142 -6.56 -11.90 -2.64
CA ARG A 142 -5.61 -12.92 -2.12
C ARG A 142 -5.65 -14.27 -2.83
N LYS A 143 -6.72 -14.56 -3.58
CA LYS A 143 -6.88 -15.81 -4.35
C LYS A 143 -6.73 -15.60 -5.86
N VAL A 144 -6.43 -14.38 -6.31
CA VAL A 144 -6.28 -14.06 -7.74
C VAL A 144 -4.83 -14.32 -8.15
N PRO A 145 -4.56 -15.34 -8.99
CA PRO A 145 -3.20 -15.66 -9.41
C PRO A 145 -2.67 -14.62 -10.39
N LEU A 146 -1.41 -14.21 -10.23
CA LEU A 146 -0.75 -13.31 -11.16
C LEU A 146 -0.30 -14.07 -12.44
N PRO A 147 -0.23 -13.45 -13.63
CA PRO A 147 0.13 -14.14 -14.88
C PRO A 147 1.49 -14.85 -14.84
N LYS A 148 2.48 -14.31 -14.11
CA LYS A 148 3.77 -15.00 -13.92
C LYS A 148 3.62 -16.31 -13.14
N GLU A 149 2.71 -16.36 -12.18
CA GLU A 149 2.37 -17.58 -11.42
C GLU A 149 1.55 -18.54 -12.29
N ARG A 150 0.65 -18.03 -13.14
CA ARG A 150 -0.09 -18.86 -14.13
C ARG A 150 0.83 -19.52 -15.14
N ALA A 151 1.79 -18.77 -15.70
CA ALA A 151 2.75 -19.31 -16.67
C ALA A 151 3.66 -20.38 -16.04
N ALA A 152 4.14 -20.14 -14.81
CA ALA A 152 4.93 -21.11 -14.07
C ALA A 152 4.11 -22.37 -13.70
N ALA A 153 2.85 -22.20 -13.28
CA ALA A 153 1.96 -23.32 -12.95
C ALA A 153 1.61 -24.17 -14.19
N SER A 154 1.32 -23.53 -15.33
CA SER A 154 1.07 -24.22 -16.60
C SER A 154 2.28 -25.01 -17.09
N LEU A 155 3.49 -24.47 -16.95
CA LEU A 155 4.73 -25.18 -17.28
C LEU A 155 4.99 -26.37 -16.33
N ALA A 156 4.68 -26.24 -15.05
CA ALA A 156 4.78 -27.33 -14.08
C ALA A 156 3.77 -28.46 -14.36
N GLU A 157 2.54 -28.11 -14.75
CA GLU A 157 1.51 -29.07 -15.15
C GLU A 157 1.91 -29.81 -16.44
N ALA A 158 2.42 -29.09 -17.44
CA ALA A 158 2.90 -29.67 -18.70
C ALA A 158 4.12 -30.60 -18.54
N THR A 159 4.88 -30.47 -17.45
CA THR A 159 6.05 -31.31 -17.15
C THR A 159 5.76 -32.45 -16.17
N THR A 160 4.51 -32.58 -15.70
CA THR A 160 4.10 -33.69 -14.84
C THR A 160 4.02 -34.99 -15.66
N PRO A 161 4.75 -36.07 -15.29
CA PRO A 161 4.72 -37.32 -16.04
C PRO A 161 3.31 -37.93 -16.07
N LEU A 162 2.88 -38.41 -17.24
CA LEU A 162 1.61 -39.14 -17.37
C LEU A 162 1.62 -40.38 -16.45
N PRO A 163 0.49 -40.71 -15.79
CA PRO A 163 0.39 -41.92 -14.99
C PRO A 163 0.72 -43.14 -15.85
N ALA A 164 1.48 -44.08 -15.28
CA ALA A 164 1.80 -45.32 -15.96
C ALA A 164 0.50 -46.04 -16.38
N PRO A 165 0.43 -46.58 -17.61
CA PRO A 165 -0.76 -47.29 -18.05
C PRO A 165 -1.05 -48.45 -17.09
N PRO A 166 -2.34 -48.77 -16.86
CA PRO A 166 -2.71 -49.90 -16.00
C PRO A 166 -2.10 -51.20 -16.52
N ALA A 167 -1.62 -52.02 -15.58
CA ALA A 167 -0.91 -53.28 -15.82
C ALA A 167 -1.81 -54.38 -16.41
#